data_AF-A0A971IDR4-F1
#
_entry.id   AF-A0A971IDR4-F1
#
_cell.length_a   1.000
_cell.length_b   1.000
_cell.length_c   1.000
_cell.angle_alpha   90.00
_cell.angle_beta   90.00
_cell.angle_gamma   90.00
#
_symmetry.space_group_name_H-M   'P 1'
#
loop_
_entity.id
_entity.type
_entity.pdbx_description
1 polymer ?
#
loop_
_entity_poly.entity_id
_entity_poly.type
_entity_poly.pdbx_seq_one_letter_code
_entity_poly.pdbx_strand_id
1 'polypeptide(L)'
;MRIRGEALELAFRVVLSCPCPVTPEQDAAVFDCLRRSAADEAVDYARVLAAFDSSDTPYHGLAAFVGWMVDDEDAVIERHHVLRCHASSYHWEAVVATLGGKSRSVSSVSSYLLSHTIVPVSVEVGEGGAAVARYRYDGGTADFDNIFLPAEYDPGSAPLWAFHLGTVLSPLSDSEAALVSRLNEANDQLVLHRARVPAVDYADFELQGDYAEFSRRRHGRFWGAAG
;
A
#
# COMPACT_ATOMS: atom_id res chain seq x y z
N MET A 1 0.20 -22.21 6.00
CA MET A 1 0.42 -21.00 5.16
C MET A 1 1.84 -20.46 5.30
N ARG A 2 2.43 -20.01 4.18
CA ARG A 2 3.76 -19.37 4.10
C ARG A 2 3.64 -18.03 3.33
N ILE A 3 4.69 -17.22 3.31
CA ILE A 3 4.76 -15.99 2.49
C ILE A 3 6.11 -15.90 1.76
N ARG A 4 6.12 -15.46 0.50
CA ARG A 4 7.36 -15.14 -0.23
C ARG A 4 7.98 -13.85 0.32
N GLY A 5 9.31 -13.77 0.39
CA GLY A 5 10.01 -12.56 0.87
C GLY A 5 9.60 -11.28 0.16
N GLU A 6 9.46 -11.31 -1.17
CA GLU A 6 9.00 -10.16 -1.98
C GLU A 6 7.54 -9.74 -1.69
N ALA A 7 6.69 -10.69 -1.26
CA ALA A 7 5.32 -10.43 -0.88
C ALA A 7 5.27 -9.83 0.54
N LEU A 8 6.12 -10.34 1.45
CA LEU A 8 6.28 -9.78 2.78
C LEU A 8 6.81 -8.34 2.72
N GLU A 9 7.77 -8.04 1.84
CA GLU A 9 8.26 -6.68 1.64
C GLU A 9 7.14 -5.75 1.17
N LEU A 10 6.36 -6.15 0.17
CA LEU A 10 5.24 -5.34 -0.33
C LEU A 10 4.20 -5.10 0.78
N ALA A 11 3.80 -6.15 1.50
CA ALA A 11 2.85 -6.03 2.61
C ALA A 11 3.37 -5.09 3.71
N PHE A 12 4.66 -5.18 4.03
CA PHE A 12 5.30 -4.31 5.00
C PHE A 12 5.30 -2.85 4.55
N ARG A 13 5.65 -2.57 3.29
CA ARG A 13 5.62 -1.20 2.74
C ARG A 13 4.21 -0.61 2.72
N VAL A 14 3.17 -1.42 2.44
CA VAL A 14 1.77 -0.98 2.57
C VAL A 14 1.47 -0.57 4.01
N VAL A 15 1.85 -1.38 5.00
CA VAL A 15 1.62 -1.06 6.42
C VAL A 15 2.40 0.19 6.85
N LEU A 16 3.61 0.41 6.34
CA LEU A 16 4.38 1.62 6.65
C LEU A 16 3.76 2.90 6.08
N SER A 17 3.18 2.83 4.88
CA SER A 17 2.54 3.98 4.22
C SER A 17 1.26 4.46 4.92
N CYS A 18 0.67 3.65 5.81
CA CYS A 18 -0.58 3.96 6.49
C CYS A 18 -0.45 3.96 8.01
N PRO A 19 -1.16 4.84 8.74
CA PRO A 19 -1.21 4.82 10.20
C PRO A 19 -2.06 3.65 10.73
N CYS A 20 -1.73 2.42 10.31
CA CYS A 20 -2.31 1.20 10.86
C CYS A 20 -1.98 1.09 12.37
N PRO A 21 -2.80 0.36 13.15
CA PRO A 21 -2.58 0.16 14.59
C PRO A 21 -1.44 -0.83 14.85
N VAL A 22 -0.24 -0.49 14.41
CA VAL A 22 0.98 -1.29 14.56
C VAL A 22 2.03 -0.45 15.30
N THR A 23 2.62 -1.01 16.35
CA THR A 23 3.65 -0.31 17.13
C THR A 23 5.02 -0.38 16.45
N PRO A 24 5.96 0.51 16.79
CA PRO A 24 7.33 0.43 16.29
C PRO A 24 8.03 -0.91 16.54
N GLU A 25 7.76 -1.55 17.68
CA GLU A 25 8.33 -2.85 18.05
C GLU A 25 7.78 -3.96 17.17
N GLN A 26 6.48 -3.90 16.85
CA GLN A 26 5.82 -4.84 15.94
C GLN A 26 6.36 -4.68 14.51
N ASP A 27 6.50 -3.44 14.02
CA ASP A 27 7.15 -3.18 12.73
C ASP A 27 8.57 -3.76 12.70
N ALA A 28 9.36 -3.55 13.76
CA ALA A 28 10.72 -4.08 13.86
C ALA A 28 10.76 -5.61 13.84
N ALA A 29 9.84 -6.28 14.53
CA ALA A 29 9.75 -7.74 14.54
C ALA A 29 9.41 -8.32 13.15
N VAL A 30 8.48 -7.69 12.41
CA VAL A 30 8.16 -8.10 11.03
C VAL A 30 9.34 -7.81 10.09
N PHE A 31 9.99 -6.66 10.23
CA PHE A 31 11.17 -6.34 9.42
C PHE A 31 12.33 -7.31 9.67
N ASP A 32 12.51 -7.78 10.90
CA ASP A 32 13.53 -8.79 11.21
C ASP A 32 13.24 -10.14 10.54
N CYS A 33 11.96 -10.49 10.35
CA CYS A 33 11.58 -11.64 9.53
C CYS A 33 11.94 -11.39 8.06
N LEU A 34 11.59 -10.22 7.52
CA LEU A 34 11.89 -9.84 6.14
C LEU A 34 13.41 -9.89 5.86
N ARG A 35 14.22 -9.27 6.71
CA ARG A 35 15.68 -9.17 6.55
C ARG A 35 16.39 -10.54 6.54
N ARG A 36 15.78 -11.56 7.15
CA ARG A 36 16.32 -12.93 7.20
C ARG A 36 15.84 -13.81 6.05
N SER A 37 14.96 -13.29 5.19
CA SER A 37 14.35 -14.02 4.09
C SER A 37 14.97 -13.59 2.76
N ALA A 38 15.24 -14.55 1.87
CA ALA A 38 15.48 -14.20 0.47
C ALA A 38 14.16 -13.82 -0.23
N ALA A 39 14.23 -13.07 -1.34
CA ALA A 39 13.04 -12.58 -2.04
C ALA A 39 12.10 -13.72 -2.48
N ASP A 40 12.65 -14.80 -3.03
CA ASP A 40 11.93 -15.99 -3.49
C ASP A 40 11.71 -17.03 -2.38
N GLU A 41 12.25 -16.85 -1.19
CA GLU A 41 12.09 -17.78 -0.08
C GLU A 41 10.67 -17.73 0.47
N ALA A 42 10.04 -18.90 0.66
CA ALA A 42 8.75 -19.02 1.32
C ALA A 42 8.96 -19.23 2.82
N VAL A 43 8.71 -18.19 3.62
CA VAL A 43 8.85 -18.24 5.08
C VAL A 43 7.53 -18.57 5.77
N ASP A 44 7.62 -19.22 6.93
CA ASP A 44 6.47 -19.53 7.77
C ASP A 44 5.75 -18.25 8.21
N TYR A 45 4.50 -18.07 7.76
CA TYR A 45 3.75 -16.85 7.99
C TYR A 45 3.33 -16.70 9.46
N ALA A 46 3.28 -17.80 10.23
CA ALA A 46 3.02 -17.74 11.67
C ALA A 46 4.08 -16.91 12.40
N ARG A 47 5.32 -16.84 11.90
CA ARG A 47 6.39 -16.01 12.47
C ARG A 47 6.10 -14.50 12.34
N VAL A 48 5.44 -14.10 11.25
CA VAL A 48 5.01 -12.71 11.05
C VAL A 48 3.85 -12.39 12.00
N LEU A 49 2.86 -13.29 12.09
CA LEU A 49 1.69 -13.09 12.96
C LEU A 49 2.05 -13.10 14.46
N ALA A 50 3.10 -13.83 14.86
CA ALA A 50 3.59 -13.87 16.23
C ALA A 50 4.15 -12.53 16.74
N ALA A 51 4.35 -11.54 15.87
CA ALA A 51 4.70 -10.18 16.29
C ALA A 51 3.54 -9.43 16.96
N PHE A 52 2.31 -9.93 16.88
CA PHE A 52 1.11 -9.21 17.30
C PHE A 52 0.35 -9.94 18.40
N ASP A 53 -0.08 -9.17 19.42
CA ASP A 53 -0.91 -9.67 20.52
C ASP A 53 -2.42 -9.65 20.21
N SER A 54 -2.79 -9.24 18.99
CA SER A 54 -4.17 -9.12 18.50
C SER A 54 -4.29 -9.69 17.09
N SER A 55 -5.47 -10.20 16.75
CA SER A 55 -5.82 -10.64 15.39
C SER A 55 -6.40 -9.52 14.53
N ASP A 56 -6.60 -8.32 15.08
CA ASP A 56 -7.07 -7.14 14.34
C ASP A 56 -5.87 -6.33 13.79
N THR A 57 -5.15 -6.93 12.84
CA THR A 57 -3.98 -6.30 12.21
C THR A 57 -4.00 -6.51 10.69
N PRO A 58 -3.34 -5.64 9.89
CA PRO A 58 -3.27 -5.81 8.44
C PRO A 58 -2.71 -7.18 8.01
N TYR A 59 -1.78 -7.76 8.78
CA TYR A 59 -1.18 -9.06 8.48
C TYR A 59 -2.14 -10.23 8.72
N HIS A 60 -2.96 -10.16 9.77
CA HIS A 60 -4.03 -11.13 10.00
C HIS A 60 -5.14 -10.98 8.95
N GLY A 61 -5.48 -9.73 8.58
CA GLY A 61 -6.40 -9.45 7.48
C GLY A 61 -5.94 -10.05 6.15
N LEU A 62 -4.64 -9.99 5.85
CA LEU A 62 -4.04 -10.64 4.68
C LEU A 62 -4.12 -12.17 4.75
N ALA A 63 -3.83 -12.78 5.91
CA ALA A 63 -4.01 -14.23 6.09
C ALA A 63 -5.45 -14.66 5.87
N ALA A 64 -6.41 -13.95 6.46
CA ALA A 64 -7.84 -14.24 6.31
C ALA A 64 -8.28 -14.12 4.84
N PHE A 65 -7.83 -13.07 4.15
CA PHE A 65 -8.11 -12.87 2.73
C PHE A 65 -7.57 -14.00 1.85
N VAL A 66 -6.31 -14.43 2.08
CA VAL A 66 -5.70 -15.51 1.30
C VAL A 66 -6.33 -16.86 1.62
N GLY A 67 -6.65 -17.14 2.89
CA GLY A 67 -7.37 -18.36 3.27
C GLY A 67 -8.77 -18.44 2.68
N TRP A 68 -9.42 -17.31 2.41
CA TRP A 68 -10.68 -17.28 1.66
C TRP A 68 -10.49 -17.51 0.15
N MET A 69 -9.39 -17.00 -0.42
CA MET A 69 -9.11 -17.11 -1.87
C MET A 69 -8.60 -18.50 -2.28
N VAL A 70 -7.80 -19.12 -1.41
CA VAL A 70 -7.08 -20.36 -1.70
C VAL A 70 -7.57 -21.43 -0.73
N ASP A 71 -8.25 -22.45 -1.26
CA ASP A 71 -8.68 -23.63 -0.52
C ASP A 71 -7.50 -24.61 -0.34
N ASP A 72 -6.44 -24.17 0.34
CA ASP A 72 -5.22 -24.92 0.63
C ASP A 72 -4.61 -24.49 1.97
N GLU A 73 -4.43 -25.45 2.90
CA GLU A 73 -3.81 -25.20 4.21
C GLU A 73 -2.32 -24.83 4.10
N ASP A 74 -1.65 -25.27 3.01
CA ASP A 74 -0.25 -25.03 2.69
C ASP A 74 -0.02 -23.83 1.76
N ALA A 75 -1.06 -23.01 1.55
CA ALA A 75 -1.04 -21.83 0.70
C ALA A 75 0.21 -20.95 0.93
N VAL A 76 0.78 -20.46 -0.17
CA VAL A 76 1.89 -19.52 -0.16
C VAL A 76 1.37 -18.15 -0.58
N ILE A 77 1.45 -17.18 0.32
CA ILE A 77 1.18 -15.78 0.01
C ILE A 77 2.28 -15.30 -0.94
N GLU A 78 1.85 -14.68 -2.04
CA GLU A 78 2.70 -14.18 -3.13
C GLU A 78 2.34 -12.72 -3.37
N ARG A 79 3.16 -11.99 -4.14
CA ARG A 79 2.94 -10.55 -4.40
C ARG A 79 1.53 -10.25 -4.91
N HIS A 80 1.04 -11.07 -5.85
CA HIS A 80 -0.28 -10.89 -6.42
C HIS A 80 -1.40 -11.04 -5.38
N HIS A 81 -1.21 -11.82 -4.32
CA HIS A 81 -2.15 -11.92 -3.21
C HIS A 81 -2.23 -10.62 -2.41
N VAL A 82 -1.08 -9.98 -2.14
CA VAL A 82 -1.00 -8.68 -1.45
C VAL A 82 -1.66 -7.59 -2.30
N LEU A 83 -1.36 -7.55 -3.59
CA LEU A 83 -2.01 -6.62 -4.53
C LEU A 83 -3.53 -6.83 -4.57
N ARG A 84 -3.99 -8.09 -4.65
CA ARG A 84 -5.43 -8.41 -4.61
C ARG A 84 -6.09 -7.95 -3.33
N CYS A 85 -5.44 -8.16 -2.19
CA CYS A 85 -5.96 -7.74 -0.90
C CYS A 85 -6.20 -6.22 -0.94
N HIS A 86 -5.18 -5.42 -1.27
CA HIS A 86 -5.19 -3.97 -1.10
C HIS A 86 -5.71 -3.13 -2.29
N ALA A 87 -5.87 -3.72 -3.49
CA ALA A 87 -6.41 -3.03 -4.66
C ALA A 87 -7.91 -3.31 -4.92
N SER A 88 -8.48 -4.31 -4.25
CA SER A 88 -9.84 -4.77 -4.53
C SER A 88 -10.90 -4.15 -3.61
N SER A 89 -12.16 -4.41 -3.93
CA SER A 89 -13.32 -4.04 -3.10
C SER A 89 -13.21 -4.56 -1.66
N TYR A 90 -12.50 -5.67 -1.43
CA TYR A 90 -12.29 -6.21 -0.08
C TYR A 90 -11.63 -5.19 0.85
N HIS A 91 -10.49 -4.61 0.44
CA HIS A 91 -9.82 -3.60 1.26
C HIS A 91 -10.59 -2.29 1.31
N TRP A 92 -11.22 -1.90 0.20
CA TRP A 92 -12.10 -0.73 0.17
C TRP A 92 -13.20 -0.81 1.24
N GLU A 93 -13.92 -1.92 1.31
CA GLU A 93 -14.99 -2.14 2.29
C GLU A 93 -14.44 -2.10 3.73
N ALA A 94 -13.28 -2.70 3.97
CA ALA A 94 -12.61 -2.63 5.26
C ALA A 94 -12.28 -1.16 5.65
N VAL A 95 -11.78 -0.36 4.71
CA VAL A 95 -11.48 1.07 4.93
C VAL A 95 -12.77 1.86 5.18
N VAL A 96 -13.82 1.65 4.38
CA VAL A 96 -15.13 2.31 4.54
C VAL A 96 -15.73 2.01 5.92
N ALA A 97 -15.59 0.78 6.42
CA ALA A 97 -16.07 0.43 7.76
C ALA A 97 -15.41 1.29 8.87
N THR A 98 -14.17 1.74 8.66
CA THR A 98 -13.49 2.64 9.61
C THR A 98 -13.91 4.11 9.51
N LEU A 99 -14.56 4.52 8.41
CA LEU A 99 -14.97 5.91 8.19
C LEU A 99 -16.03 6.38 9.18
N GLY A 100 -16.86 5.49 9.73
CA GLY A 100 -17.89 5.86 10.70
C GLY A 100 -17.33 6.68 11.89
N GLY A 101 -16.09 6.42 12.29
CA GLY A 101 -15.39 7.17 13.35
C GLY A 101 -14.53 8.34 12.85
N LYS A 102 -14.25 8.43 11.54
CA LYS A 102 -13.28 9.39 10.95
C LYS A 102 -13.90 10.40 9.99
N SER A 103 -15.17 10.22 9.59
CA SER A 103 -15.84 11.03 8.56
C SER A 103 -15.89 12.53 8.88
N ARG A 104 -15.80 12.92 10.15
CA ARG A 104 -15.72 14.33 10.58
C ARG A 104 -14.31 14.92 10.54
N SER A 105 -13.31 14.07 10.36
CA SER A 105 -11.88 14.41 10.36
C SER A 105 -11.28 14.40 8.94
N VAL A 106 -12.10 14.10 7.94
CA VAL A 106 -11.74 14.09 6.52
C VAL A 106 -12.53 15.17 5.78
N SER A 107 -11.84 16.05 5.07
CA SER A 107 -12.41 17.09 4.21
C SER A 107 -12.97 16.51 2.90
N SER A 108 -12.42 15.39 2.41
CA SER A 108 -12.90 14.68 1.22
C SER A 108 -12.87 13.17 1.41
N VAL A 109 -14.06 12.58 1.59
CA VAL A 109 -14.23 11.12 1.64
C VAL A 109 -13.72 10.45 0.36
N SER A 110 -13.91 11.07 -0.81
CA SER A 110 -13.43 10.51 -2.08
C SER A 110 -11.91 10.47 -2.15
N SER A 111 -11.23 11.55 -1.74
CA SER A 111 -9.77 11.60 -1.73
C SER A 111 -9.19 10.63 -0.72
N TYR A 112 -9.81 10.55 0.47
CA TYR A 112 -9.44 9.59 1.51
C TYR A 112 -9.52 8.14 1.00
N LEU A 113 -10.67 7.74 0.45
CA LEU A 113 -10.89 6.38 0.00
C LEU A 113 -10.03 5.99 -1.22
N LEU A 114 -9.88 6.90 -2.19
CA LEU A 114 -8.97 6.70 -3.33
C LEU A 114 -7.53 6.46 -2.83
N SER A 115 -7.07 7.28 -1.88
CA SER A 115 -5.71 7.18 -1.35
C SER A 115 -5.45 5.89 -0.58
N HIS A 116 -6.47 5.26 0.01
CA HIS A 116 -6.36 4.02 0.79
C HIS A 116 -6.45 2.75 -0.05
N THR A 117 -6.55 2.86 -1.37
CA THR A 117 -6.54 1.69 -2.27
C THR A 117 -5.23 1.69 -3.06
N ILE A 118 -4.63 0.51 -3.28
CA ILE A 118 -3.51 0.44 -4.21
C ILE A 118 -4.01 0.76 -5.61
N VAL A 119 -3.39 1.77 -6.22
CA VAL A 119 -3.61 2.15 -7.62
C VAL A 119 -2.28 2.10 -8.39
N PRO A 120 -2.30 1.82 -9.71
CA PRO A 120 -1.10 1.84 -10.54
C PRO A 120 -0.82 3.28 -11.00
N VAL A 121 0.40 3.77 -10.78
CA VAL A 121 0.77 5.15 -11.13
C VAL A 121 2.06 5.19 -11.94
N SER A 122 2.17 6.17 -12.84
CA SER A 122 3.49 6.62 -13.32
C SER A 122 4.05 7.63 -12.33
N VAL A 123 5.36 7.62 -12.10
CA VAL A 123 6.04 8.52 -11.16
C VAL A 123 6.96 9.47 -11.93
N GLU A 124 6.88 10.76 -11.64
CA GLU A 124 7.73 11.80 -12.19
C GLU A 124 8.39 12.56 -11.03
N VAL A 125 9.63 12.98 -11.18
CA VAL A 125 10.35 13.81 -10.19
C VAL A 125 10.60 15.17 -10.83
N GLY A 126 10.03 16.22 -10.25
CA GLY A 126 10.14 17.58 -10.76
C GLY A 126 11.49 18.23 -10.46
N GLU A 127 11.76 19.36 -11.12
CA GLU A 127 12.91 20.22 -10.81
C GLU A 127 12.79 20.74 -9.37
N GLY A 128 13.62 20.22 -8.46
CA GLY A 128 13.52 20.48 -7.01
C GLY A 128 13.36 19.22 -6.16
N GLY A 129 13.20 18.05 -6.79
CA GLY A 129 13.17 16.75 -6.09
C GLY A 129 11.80 16.36 -5.53
N ALA A 130 10.77 17.19 -5.70
CA ALA A 130 9.39 16.82 -5.38
C ALA A 130 8.90 15.75 -6.37
N ALA A 131 8.40 14.65 -5.83
CA ALA A 131 7.81 13.57 -6.63
C ALA A 131 6.31 13.79 -6.82
N VAL A 132 5.83 13.44 -8.01
CA VAL A 132 4.41 13.43 -8.39
C VAL A 132 4.08 12.04 -8.94
N ALA A 133 2.92 11.50 -8.56
CA ALA A 133 2.39 10.26 -9.10
C ALA A 133 1.12 10.56 -9.90
N ARG A 134 0.94 9.86 -11.01
CA ARG A 134 -0.23 10.04 -11.88
C ARG A 134 -0.94 8.72 -12.08
N TYR A 135 -2.18 8.66 -11.60
CA TYR A 135 -3.08 7.54 -11.83
C TYR A 135 -3.96 7.81 -13.05
N ARG A 136 -3.72 7.08 -14.14
CA ARG A 136 -4.56 7.11 -15.34
C ARG A 136 -5.56 5.96 -15.31
N TYR A 137 -6.82 6.26 -15.61
CA TYR A 137 -7.91 5.29 -15.64
C TYR A 137 -8.88 5.62 -16.78
N ASP A 138 -9.79 4.71 -17.10
CA ASP A 138 -10.77 4.97 -18.15
C ASP A 138 -11.69 6.15 -17.75
N GLY A 139 -11.71 7.18 -18.60
CA GLY A 139 -12.46 8.41 -18.37
C GLY A 139 -11.74 9.50 -17.57
N GLY A 140 -10.47 9.34 -17.17
CA GLY A 140 -9.78 10.42 -16.47
C GLY A 140 -8.37 10.16 -15.97
N THR A 141 -7.92 11.08 -15.13
CA THR A 141 -6.62 11.03 -14.46
C THR A 141 -6.75 11.70 -13.09
N ALA A 142 -6.06 11.16 -12.10
CA ALA A 142 -5.85 11.80 -10.81
C ALA A 142 -4.34 12.00 -10.60
N ASP A 143 -3.95 13.23 -10.27
CA ASP A 143 -2.56 13.58 -9.93
C ASP A 143 -2.37 13.56 -8.40
N PHE A 144 -1.22 13.08 -7.96
CA PHE A 144 -0.85 12.95 -6.56
C PHE A 144 0.44 13.72 -6.32
N ASP A 145 0.34 14.84 -5.61
CA ASP A 145 1.44 15.77 -5.38
C ASP A 145 2.08 15.54 -4.01
N ASN A 146 3.35 15.93 -3.87
CA ASN A 146 4.11 15.85 -2.62
C ASN A 146 4.17 14.42 -2.03
N ILE A 147 4.35 13.43 -2.89
CA ILE A 147 4.40 12.01 -2.47
C ILE A 147 5.77 11.63 -1.90
N PHE A 148 5.80 10.55 -1.13
CA PHE A 148 7.01 9.87 -0.75
C PHE A 148 7.47 8.88 -1.83
N LEU A 149 8.65 9.15 -2.40
CA LEU A 149 9.41 8.21 -3.21
C LEU A 149 10.62 7.72 -2.38
N PRO A 150 10.69 6.43 -2.02
CA PRO A 150 11.87 5.86 -1.37
C PRO A 150 13.15 6.10 -2.19
N ALA A 151 14.24 6.45 -1.52
CA ALA A 151 15.48 6.87 -2.17
C ALA A 151 16.18 5.73 -2.94
N GLU A 152 15.91 4.48 -2.56
CA GLU A 152 16.39 3.30 -3.29
C GLU A 152 15.67 3.07 -4.62
N TYR A 153 14.60 3.82 -4.93
CA TYR A 153 13.83 3.65 -6.15
C TYR A 153 14.23 4.64 -7.25
N ASP A 154 14.57 4.09 -8.41
CA ASP A 154 14.66 4.83 -9.66
C ASP A 154 13.28 4.85 -10.34
N PRO A 155 12.58 6.01 -10.41
CA PRO A 155 11.25 6.10 -11.01
C PRO A 155 11.25 5.70 -12.49
N GLY A 156 12.39 5.78 -13.19
CA GLY A 156 12.53 5.36 -14.59
C GLY A 156 12.68 3.85 -14.79
N SER A 157 12.87 3.07 -13.72
CA SER A 157 13.11 1.63 -13.81
C SER A 157 11.86 0.80 -14.11
N ALA A 158 10.66 1.37 -13.91
CA ALA A 158 9.40 0.72 -14.23
C ALA A 158 8.37 1.74 -14.75
N PRO A 159 7.53 1.36 -15.73
CA PRO A 159 6.52 2.27 -16.29
C PRO A 159 5.40 2.58 -15.29
N LEU A 160 5.09 1.63 -14.41
CA LEU A 160 4.03 1.74 -13.40
C LEU A 160 4.50 1.20 -12.06
N TRP A 161 4.01 1.85 -11.01
CA TRP A 161 4.33 1.56 -9.62
C TRP A 161 3.05 1.34 -8.82
N ALA A 162 3.13 0.47 -7.81
CA ALA A 162 2.09 0.37 -6.80
C ALA A 162 2.16 1.61 -5.92
N PHE A 163 1.05 2.32 -5.80
CA PHE A 163 0.94 3.52 -4.99
C PHE A 163 -0.14 3.36 -3.94
N HIS A 164 0.15 3.78 -2.72
CA HIS A 164 -0.79 3.74 -1.62
C HIS A 164 -0.50 4.89 -0.66
N LEU A 165 -1.54 5.67 -0.37
CA LEU A 165 -1.57 6.70 0.64
C LEU A 165 -0.32 7.61 0.64
N GLY A 166 -0.09 8.25 -0.50
CA GLY A 166 1.03 9.18 -0.66
C GLY A 166 2.40 8.51 -0.83
N THR A 167 2.47 7.18 -0.92
CA THR A 167 3.75 6.44 -0.97
C THR A 167 3.87 5.54 -2.19
N VAL A 168 5.03 5.63 -2.87
CA VAL A 168 5.45 4.67 -3.89
C VAL A 168 5.96 3.40 -3.22
N LEU A 169 5.29 2.27 -3.46
CA LEU A 169 5.53 1.02 -2.73
C LEU A 169 6.53 0.10 -3.40
N SER A 170 6.34 -0.21 -4.69
CA SER A 170 7.11 -1.22 -5.43
C SER A 170 6.82 -1.08 -6.94
N PRO A 171 7.78 -1.40 -7.83
CA PRO A 171 7.50 -1.44 -9.26
C PRO A 171 6.49 -2.55 -9.57
N LEU A 172 5.64 -2.33 -10.58
CA LEU A 172 4.69 -3.31 -11.07
C LEU A 172 5.19 -3.90 -12.39
N SER A 173 5.18 -5.23 -12.50
CA SER A 173 5.22 -5.87 -13.82
C SER A 173 3.94 -5.57 -14.61
N ASP A 174 3.98 -5.73 -15.93
CA ASP A 174 2.79 -5.54 -16.79
C ASP A 174 1.58 -6.37 -16.32
N SER A 175 1.84 -7.61 -15.85
CA SER A 175 0.80 -8.51 -15.35
C SER A 175 0.19 -8.04 -14.03
N GLU A 176 1.00 -7.47 -13.13
CA GLU A 176 0.55 -6.91 -11.86
C GLU A 176 -0.19 -5.58 -12.07
N ALA A 177 0.31 -4.71 -12.95
CA ALA A 177 -0.38 -3.48 -13.33
C ALA A 177 -1.76 -3.79 -13.92
N ALA A 178 -1.85 -4.74 -14.86
CA ALA A 178 -3.12 -5.16 -15.42
C ALA A 178 -4.05 -5.79 -14.36
N LEU A 179 -3.50 -6.52 -13.38
CA LEU A 179 -4.27 -7.05 -12.26
C LEU A 179 -4.84 -5.93 -11.38
N VAL A 180 -4.01 -4.98 -10.94
CA VAL A 180 -4.44 -3.86 -10.10
C VAL A 180 -5.49 -3.03 -10.82
N SER A 181 -5.26 -2.66 -12.08
CA SER A 181 -6.26 -1.93 -12.89
C SER A 181 -7.59 -2.68 -12.96
N ARG A 182 -7.60 -3.98 -13.28
CA ARG A 182 -8.84 -4.76 -13.34
C ARG A 182 -9.59 -4.78 -12.00
N LEU A 183 -8.87 -4.88 -10.89
CA LEU A 183 -9.48 -4.88 -9.55
C LEU A 183 -10.05 -3.50 -9.20
N ASN A 184 -9.34 -2.43 -9.55
CA ASN A 184 -9.83 -1.07 -9.35
C ASN A 184 -11.09 -0.80 -10.21
N GLU A 185 -11.10 -1.22 -11.48
CA GLU A 185 -12.27 -1.10 -12.37
C GLU A 185 -13.47 -1.93 -11.90
N ALA A 186 -13.25 -3.08 -11.26
CA ALA A 186 -14.32 -3.93 -10.73
C ALA A 186 -14.95 -3.38 -9.44
N ASN A 187 -14.39 -2.31 -8.87
CA ASN A 187 -14.94 -1.64 -7.69
C ASN A 187 -15.74 -0.39 -8.10
N ASP A 188 -17.04 -0.55 -8.27
CA ASP A 188 -17.95 0.54 -8.69
C ASP A 188 -17.85 1.78 -7.80
N GLN A 189 -17.59 1.62 -6.51
CA GLN A 189 -17.42 2.75 -5.59
C GLN A 189 -16.11 3.49 -5.87
N LEU A 190 -15.00 2.78 -6.06
CA LEU A 190 -13.74 3.40 -6.45
C LEU A 190 -13.87 4.14 -7.79
N VAL A 191 -14.54 3.53 -8.78
CA VAL A 191 -14.81 4.17 -10.09
C VAL A 191 -15.59 5.48 -9.91
N LEU A 192 -16.62 5.48 -9.06
CA LEU A 192 -17.42 6.67 -8.78
C LEU A 192 -16.64 7.75 -8.02
N HIS A 193 -15.81 7.36 -7.05
CA HIS A 193 -15.07 8.31 -6.22
C HIS A 193 -13.86 8.90 -6.95
N ARG A 194 -13.09 8.10 -7.69
CA ARG A 194 -11.88 8.59 -8.38
C ARG A 194 -12.20 9.66 -9.43
N ALA A 195 -13.36 9.59 -10.08
CA ALA A 195 -13.82 10.59 -11.04
C ALA A 195 -14.08 11.98 -10.43
N ARG A 196 -14.19 12.07 -9.09
CA ARG A 196 -14.38 13.31 -8.34
C ARG A 196 -13.09 13.88 -7.78
N VAL A 197 -11.97 13.19 -7.96
CA VAL A 197 -10.67 13.53 -7.38
C VAL A 197 -9.70 13.84 -8.51
N PRO A 198 -9.60 15.11 -8.95
CA PRO A 198 -8.64 15.49 -9.98
C PRO A 198 -7.20 15.48 -9.44
N ALA A 199 -7.03 15.83 -8.16
CA ALA A 199 -5.73 15.86 -7.50
C ALA A 199 -5.84 15.57 -5.99
N VAL A 200 -4.76 15.07 -5.40
CA VAL A 200 -4.53 15.01 -3.95
C VAL A 200 -3.15 15.55 -3.63
N ASP A 201 -3.08 16.54 -2.76
CA ASP A 201 -1.82 17.07 -2.22
C ASP A 201 -1.53 16.41 -0.87
N TYR A 202 -0.39 15.72 -0.76
CA TYR A 202 0.04 15.00 0.43
C TYR A 202 0.85 15.82 1.44
N ALA A 203 1.05 17.13 1.21
CA ALA A 203 1.74 18.01 2.15
C ALA A 203 0.90 18.36 3.40
N ASP A 204 -0.43 18.37 3.27
CA ASP A 204 -1.37 18.59 4.38
C ASP A 204 -2.59 17.66 4.26
N PHE A 205 -2.33 16.39 3.89
CA PHE A 205 -3.41 15.43 3.72
C PHE A 205 -3.91 14.95 5.09
N GLU A 206 -5.19 14.66 5.15
CA GLU A 206 -5.94 14.47 6.39
C GLU A 206 -5.33 13.40 7.31
N LEU A 207 -5.56 13.57 8.62
CA LEU A 207 -5.10 12.71 9.73
C LEU A 207 -3.59 12.70 10.04
N GLN A 208 -2.71 12.76 9.03
CA GLN A 208 -1.25 12.69 9.25
C GLN A 208 -0.49 13.97 8.88
N GLY A 209 -1.10 14.90 8.12
CA GLY A 209 -0.44 16.11 7.65
C GLY A 209 0.51 15.80 6.49
N ASP A 210 1.81 16.07 6.65
CA ASP A 210 2.82 15.77 5.64
C ASP A 210 3.08 14.25 5.57
N TYR A 211 2.48 13.60 4.59
CA TYR A 211 2.64 12.15 4.36
C TYR A 211 4.04 11.79 3.87
N ALA A 212 4.74 12.72 3.19
CA ALA A 212 6.11 12.49 2.76
C ALA A 212 7.05 12.40 3.97
N GLU A 213 6.91 13.31 4.94
CA GLU A 213 7.66 13.26 6.19
C GLU A 213 7.27 12.04 7.04
N PHE A 214 5.97 11.76 7.18
CA PHE A 214 5.48 10.58 7.90
C PHE A 214 6.11 9.29 7.36
N SER A 215 6.02 9.09 6.03
CA SER A 215 6.50 7.89 5.37
C SER A 215 8.02 7.81 5.40
N ARG A 216 8.73 8.94 5.19
CA ARG A 216 10.19 9.02 5.32
C ARG A 216 10.67 8.59 6.70
N ARG A 217 10.03 9.05 7.77
CA ARG A 217 10.40 8.68 9.15
C ARG A 217 10.17 7.20 9.45
N ARG A 218 9.08 6.63 8.95
CA ARG A 218 8.80 5.19 9.15
C ARG A 218 9.71 4.31 8.31
N HIS A 219 9.88 4.63 7.03
CA HIS A 219 10.74 3.91 6.10
C HIS A 219 12.23 3.98 6.49
N GLY A 220 12.72 5.17 6.87
CA GLY A 220 14.13 5.40 7.20
C GLY A 220 14.64 4.60 8.40
N ARG A 221 13.75 4.06 9.25
CA ARG A 221 14.11 3.13 10.35
C ARG A 221 14.63 1.78 9.85
N PHE A 222 14.28 1.41 8.62
CA PHE A 222 14.47 0.05 8.11
C PHE A 222 15.42 0.01 6.90
N TRP A 223 15.29 0.98 5.99
CA TRP A 223 16.12 1.07 4.79
C TRP A 223 17.15 2.21 4.84
N GLY A 224 17.24 2.91 5.97
CA GLY A 224 18.13 4.06 6.16
C GLY A 224 17.51 5.36 5.66
N ALA A 225 17.82 6.47 6.33
CA ALA A 225 17.55 7.79 5.77
C ALA A 225 18.61 8.06 4.70
N ALA A 226 18.22 8.09 3.43
CA ALA A 226 19.05 8.79 2.45
C ALA A 226 19.16 10.25 2.91
N GLY A 227 20.38 10.64 3.29
CA GLY A 227 20.74 12.02 3.60
C GLY A 227 20.90 12.85 2.33
#